data_AF-A0A077LZB3-F1
#
_entry.id   AF-A0A077LZB3-F1
#
_cell.length_a   1.000
_cell.length_b   1.000
_cell.length_c   1.000
_cell.angle_alpha   90.00
_cell.angle_beta   90.00
_cell.angle_gamma   90.00
#
_symmetry.space_group_name_H-M   'P 1'
#
loop_
_entity.id
_entity.type
_entity.pdbx_description
1 polymer ?
#
loop_
_entity_poly.entity_id
_entity_poly.type
_entity_poly.pdbx_seq_one_letter_code
_entity_poly.pdbx_strand_id
1 'polypeptide(L)'
;MTDSARLEPLRRVAEAAADRFPEVGHLGPGGVLHVDVPHSAVTAVRLEVPGNEFLHVQTIGLLGEGGVDLSAGARVAVSSWYGQYEAAFSTDRLFDTEHPTGTVVHTERGNPAWLEITFPRPVPLRRIVIRNVPIRTARRLRDLRVLVTRRWRRPTVVFDGGRASADLERLTEPLRSDPDEAVRALVPVLTAVVRGDYKQARTDLDGVTDLGADTRREFVDILNTTLLPRRQLWWTTHGPTRAFRFWSPEEQVRYVRSAAEIAEALTGLTPNVSLGFGSVLAAVRDHALIPHDDDLDIIIGFEPEEARTLQDGLALVSEFLQARGFVVKGNFSAHRHVSRPRRKHVDVFVGLFEGDVVSWYPGPRGGLTRDVVFPTTTIALLGVDCPVPARPEAYLEGVYGPGWRVPDPGFAHSWDRAAYADISGSPGPA
;
A
#
# COMPACT_ATOMS: atom_id res chain seq x y z
N MET A 1 2.04 -16.26 -32.70
CA MET A 1 1.51 -14.97 -32.22
C MET A 1 2.60 -14.33 -31.40
N THR A 2 2.93 -13.07 -31.63
CA THR A 2 3.77 -12.30 -30.69
C THR A 2 3.12 -12.36 -29.31
N ASP A 3 3.89 -12.60 -28.24
CA ASP A 3 3.38 -12.74 -26.86
C ASP A 3 2.44 -11.60 -26.46
N SER A 4 2.71 -10.38 -26.96
CA SER A 4 1.90 -9.16 -26.75
C SER A 4 0.41 -9.25 -27.11
N ALA A 5 -0.04 -10.27 -27.87
CA ALA A 5 -1.46 -10.45 -28.21
C ALA A 5 -2.18 -11.43 -27.27
N ARG A 6 -1.43 -12.19 -26.46
CA ARG A 6 -1.96 -13.27 -25.62
C ARG A 6 -2.87 -12.71 -24.52
N LEU A 7 -2.43 -11.66 -23.84
CA LEU A 7 -3.15 -11.06 -22.71
C LEU A 7 -4.08 -9.91 -23.11
N GLU A 8 -4.29 -9.68 -24.42
CA GLU A 8 -5.18 -8.65 -24.94
C GLU A 8 -6.63 -8.72 -24.40
N PRO A 9 -7.22 -9.91 -24.16
CA PRO A 9 -8.52 -10.00 -23.48
C PRO A 9 -8.52 -9.38 -22.07
N LEU A 10 -7.44 -9.58 -21.30
CA LEU A 10 -7.29 -8.99 -19.96
C LEU A 10 -7.11 -7.47 -20.05
N ARG A 11 -6.31 -6.98 -21.01
CA ARG A 11 -6.12 -5.54 -21.25
C ARG A 11 -7.45 -4.83 -21.50
N ARG A 12 -8.26 -5.34 -22.45
CA ARG A 12 -9.56 -4.75 -22.77
C ARG A 12 -10.51 -4.72 -21.57
N VAL A 13 -10.54 -5.78 -20.77
CA VAL A 13 -11.36 -5.81 -19.54
C VAL A 13 -10.81 -4.86 -18.49
N ALA A 14 -9.50 -4.76 -18.33
CA ALA A 14 -8.87 -3.83 -17.40
C ALA A 14 -9.22 -2.37 -17.75
N GLU A 15 -9.10 -1.97 -19.01
CA GLU A 15 -9.48 -0.64 -19.51
C GLU A 15 -10.98 -0.38 -19.30
N ALA A 16 -11.83 -1.32 -19.73
CA ALA A 16 -13.28 -1.18 -19.57
C ALA A 16 -13.69 -1.09 -18.09
N ALA A 17 -13.04 -1.84 -17.20
CA ALA A 17 -13.30 -1.76 -15.77
C ALA A 17 -12.82 -0.42 -15.17
N ALA A 18 -11.68 0.09 -15.64
CA ALA A 18 -11.13 1.38 -15.23
C ALA A 18 -12.05 2.56 -15.58
N ASP A 19 -12.75 2.46 -16.72
CA ASP A 19 -13.68 3.48 -17.21
C ASP A 19 -15.09 3.36 -16.61
N ARG A 20 -15.60 2.13 -16.52
CA ARG A 20 -17.01 1.88 -16.17
C ARG A 20 -17.27 1.75 -14.68
N PHE A 21 -16.27 1.34 -13.91
CA PHE A 21 -16.42 1.01 -12.48
C PHE A 21 -15.31 1.63 -11.60
N PRO A 22 -14.94 2.92 -11.78
CA PRO A 22 -13.94 3.56 -10.93
C PRO A 22 -14.28 3.44 -9.43
N GLU A 23 -15.57 3.47 -9.11
CA GLU A 23 -16.11 3.48 -7.76
C GLU A 23 -16.05 2.13 -7.02
N VAL A 24 -15.96 1.01 -7.74
CA VAL A 24 -15.85 -0.32 -7.14
C VAL A 24 -14.53 -0.47 -6.36
N GLY A 25 -13.46 0.14 -6.85
CA GLY A 25 -12.17 0.15 -6.14
C GLY A 25 -12.20 0.95 -4.84
N HIS A 26 -13.09 1.95 -4.75
CA HIS A 26 -13.25 2.77 -3.55
C HIS A 26 -13.96 2.05 -2.41
N LEU A 27 -14.60 0.91 -2.69
CA LEU A 27 -15.15 0.01 -1.69
C LEU A 27 -14.10 -0.97 -1.12
N GLY A 28 -12.84 -0.89 -1.56
CA GLY A 28 -11.70 -1.59 -0.97
C GLY A 28 -11.24 -1.00 0.38
N PRO A 29 -10.27 -1.64 1.05
CA PRO A 29 -9.71 -1.14 2.32
C PRO A 29 -9.20 0.30 2.22
N GLY A 30 -9.73 1.18 3.07
CA GLY A 30 -9.35 2.60 3.16
C GLY A 30 -9.77 3.46 1.97
N GLY A 31 -10.50 2.89 1.00
CA GLY A 31 -10.98 3.59 -0.18
C GLY A 31 -11.96 4.71 0.15
N VAL A 32 -12.03 5.71 -0.74
CA VAL A 32 -12.89 6.89 -0.61
C VAL A 32 -13.86 6.94 -1.77
N LEU A 33 -15.12 6.64 -1.50
CA LEU A 33 -16.20 6.66 -2.48
C LEU A 33 -16.81 8.05 -2.55
N HIS A 34 -16.83 8.65 -3.74
CA HIS A 34 -17.53 9.89 -4.00
C HIS A 34 -18.85 9.59 -4.71
N VAL A 35 -19.97 9.98 -4.10
CA VAL A 35 -21.31 9.82 -4.66
C VAL A 35 -21.89 11.18 -4.96
N ASP A 36 -22.08 11.48 -6.25
CA ASP A 36 -22.76 12.71 -6.65
C ASP A 36 -24.27 12.60 -6.39
N VAL A 37 -24.84 13.70 -5.89
CA VAL A 37 -26.24 13.80 -5.50
C VAL A 37 -26.94 14.75 -6.46
N PRO A 38 -27.74 14.25 -7.43
CA PRO A 38 -28.37 15.07 -8.47
C PRO A 38 -29.61 15.83 -7.96
N HIS A 39 -29.74 16.02 -6.65
CA HIS A 39 -30.98 16.42 -6.01
C HIS A 39 -30.75 17.59 -5.04
N SER A 40 -31.58 18.62 -5.14
CA SER A 40 -31.64 19.70 -4.15
C SER A 40 -32.64 19.38 -3.03
N ALA A 41 -32.55 20.14 -1.93
CA ALA A 41 -33.46 20.05 -0.79
C ALA A 41 -33.54 18.64 -0.17
N VAL A 42 -32.37 18.03 0.06
CA VAL A 42 -32.22 16.73 0.72
C VAL A 42 -32.53 16.89 2.21
N THR A 43 -33.36 15.99 2.74
CA THR A 43 -33.76 15.95 4.16
C THR A 43 -33.15 14.78 4.91
N ALA A 44 -32.73 13.73 4.21
CA ALA A 44 -31.97 12.63 4.81
C ALA A 44 -31.05 11.93 3.79
N VAL A 45 -29.97 11.36 4.29
CA VAL A 45 -29.05 10.44 3.58
C VAL A 45 -29.02 9.14 4.35
N ARG A 46 -29.14 8.01 3.66
CA ARG A 46 -29.06 6.68 4.27
C ARG A 46 -28.03 5.84 3.56
N LEU A 47 -27.11 5.26 4.33
CA LEU A 47 -26.20 4.21 3.89
C LEU A 47 -26.77 2.90 4.40
N GLU A 48 -26.93 1.92 3.53
CA GLU A 48 -27.40 0.60 3.94
C GLU A 48 -26.68 -0.52 3.20
N VAL A 49 -26.48 -1.64 3.89
CA VAL A 49 -25.89 -2.85 3.34
C VAL A 49 -26.92 -3.97 3.45
N PRO A 50 -27.41 -4.53 2.32
CA PRO A 50 -28.34 -5.64 2.32
C PRO A 50 -27.65 -6.97 2.66
N GLY A 51 -28.43 -8.04 2.88
CA GLY A 51 -27.88 -9.42 2.86
C GLY A 51 -27.36 -9.96 4.20
N ASN A 52 -27.88 -9.49 5.34
CA ASN A 52 -27.45 -9.92 6.68
C ASN A 52 -25.97 -9.63 6.97
N GLU A 53 -25.56 -8.41 6.71
CA GLU A 53 -24.16 -7.95 6.79
C GLU A 53 -24.01 -6.82 7.82
N PHE A 54 -22.78 -6.58 8.26
CA PHE A 54 -22.43 -5.42 9.09
C PHE A 54 -22.24 -4.17 8.21
N LEU A 55 -22.79 -3.02 8.62
CA LEU A 55 -22.37 -1.72 8.09
C LEU A 55 -21.17 -1.22 8.91
N HIS A 56 -20.06 -1.02 8.21
CA HIS A 56 -18.77 -0.70 8.81
C HIS A 56 -18.11 0.44 8.04
N VAL A 57 -18.10 1.65 8.61
CA VAL A 57 -17.61 2.86 7.92
C VAL A 57 -16.71 3.68 8.83
N GLN A 58 -15.70 4.31 8.22
CA GLN A 58 -14.74 5.16 8.91
C GLN A 58 -15.26 6.60 8.99
N THR A 59 -15.54 7.25 7.85
CA THR A 59 -16.06 8.62 7.83
C THR A 59 -17.04 8.86 6.69
N ILE A 60 -17.87 9.90 6.83
CA ILE A 60 -18.83 10.37 5.84
C ILE A 60 -18.71 11.89 5.74
N GLY A 61 -18.42 12.43 4.56
CA GLY A 61 -18.49 13.86 4.26
C GLY A 61 -19.79 14.21 3.54
N LEU A 62 -20.39 15.34 3.89
CA LEU A 62 -21.65 15.83 3.32
C LEU A 62 -21.41 17.20 2.69
N LEU A 63 -21.20 17.25 1.38
CA LEU A 63 -20.69 18.43 0.70
C LEU A 63 -21.77 19.09 -0.16
N GLY A 64 -21.92 20.40 0.03
CA GLY A 64 -22.70 21.29 -0.82
C GLY A 64 -21.91 21.82 -2.01
N GLU A 65 -22.43 22.88 -2.62
CA GLU A 65 -21.75 23.60 -3.70
C GLU A 65 -20.44 24.24 -3.20
N GLY A 66 -19.39 24.23 -4.02
CA GLY A 66 -18.06 24.73 -3.64
C GLY A 66 -17.36 23.91 -2.56
N GLY A 67 -17.87 22.73 -2.19
CA GLY A 67 -17.26 21.89 -1.15
C GLY A 67 -17.63 22.29 0.29
N VAL A 68 -18.65 23.13 0.47
CA VAL A 68 -19.12 23.53 1.81
C VAL A 68 -19.62 22.32 2.60
N ASP A 69 -19.15 22.14 3.84
CA ASP A 69 -19.64 21.09 4.73
C ASP A 69 -21.07 21.39 5.22
N LEU A 70 -21.95 20.40 5.09
CA LEU A 70 -23.36 20.43 5.46
C LEU A 70 -23.67 19.53 6.66
N SER A 71 -22.65 18.97 7.32
CA SER A 71 -22.80 18.09 8.49
C SER A 71 -23.33 18.80 9.74
N ALA A 72 -23.18 20.13 9.80
CA ALA A 72 -23.56 20.93 10.96
C ALA A 72 -25.04 20.75 11.35
N GLY A 73 -25.27 20.28 12.57
CA GLY A 73 -26.61 20.04 13.13
C GLY A 73 -27.36 18.84 12.54
N ALA A 74 -26.70 18.04 11.69
CA ALA A 74 -27.24 16.77 11.22
C ALA A 74 -27.34 15.77 12.38
N ARG A 75 -28.38 14.94 12.38
CA ARG A 75 -28.58 13.88 13.38
C ARG A 75 -28.31 12.53 12.76
N VAL A 76 -27.60 11.67 13.49
CA VAL A 76 -27.25 10.33 13.04
C VAL A 76 -28.06 9.30 13.81
N ALA A 77 -28.66 8.36 13.09
CA ALA A 77 -29.30 7.17 13.62
C ALA A 77 -28.68 5.94 12.96
N VAL A 78 -28.60 4.84 13.69
CA VAL A 78 -28.00 3.59 13.23
C VAL A 78 -28.94 2.44 13.59
N SER A 79 -29.01 1.41 12.74
CA SER A 79 -29.92 0.27 12.92
C SER A 79 -29.67 -0.52 14.21
N SER A 80 -28.39 -0.60 14.60
CA SER A 80 -27.89 -1.34 15.75
C SER A 80 -26.43 -0.97 15.98
N TRP A 81 -25.90 -1.27 17.16
CA TRP A 81 -24.50 -1.08 17.49
C TRP A 81 -23.87 -2.41 17.89
N TYR A 82 -22.72 -2.74 17.30
CA TYR A 82 -21.94 -3.89 17.72
C TYR A 82 -21.14 -3.56 18.98
N GLY A 83 -21.27 -4.35 20.04
CA GLY A 83 -20.47 -4.20 21.25
C GLY A 83 -20.45 -2.76 21.81
N GLN A 84 -19.26 -2.16 21.93
CA GLN A 84 -19.07 -0.85 22.57
C GLN A 84 -19.11 0.34 21.59
N TYR A 85 -19.45 0.13 20.32
CA TYR A 85 -19.39 1.20 19.32
C TYR A 85 -20.40 2.32 19.54
N GLU A 86 -21.52 2.06 20.24
CA GLU A 86 -22.45 3.12 20.64
C GLU A 86 -21.80 4.12 21.61
N ALA A 87 -21.16 3.60 22.66
CA ALA A 87 -20.53 4.43 23.68
C ALA A 87 -19.29 5.19 23.14
N ALA A 88 -18.62 4.65 22.13
CA ALA A 88 -17.46 5.26 21.48
C ALA A 88 -17.82 6.15 20.28
N PHE A 89 -19.10 6.25 19.91
CA PHE A 89 -19.54 7.00 18.75
C PHE A 89 -19.37 8.51 18.95
N SER A 90 -18.92 9.19 17.89
CA SER A 90 -18.78 10.63 17.84
C SER A 90 -19.16 11.11 16.45
N THR A 91 -20.10 12.06 16.38
CA THR A 91 -20.47 12.73 15.13
C THR A 91 -19.32 13.51 14.54
N ASP A 92 -18.50 14.15 15.38
CA ASP A 92 -17.33 14.91 14.94
C ASP A 92 -16.34 13.97 14.24
N ARG A 93 -16.07 12.80 14.84
CA ARG A 93 -15.23 11.77 14.19
C ARG A 93 -15.85 11.20 12.92
N LEU A 94 -17.17 11.06 12.85
CA LEU A 94 -17.85 10.56 11.65
C LEU A 94 -17.69 11.53 10.49
N PHE A 95 -17.79 12.83 10.75
CA PHE A 95 -17.76 13.88 9.73
C PHE A 95 -16.34 14.42 9.45
N ASP A 96 -15.33 14.05 10.24
CA ASP A 96 -13.93 14.43 10.03
C ASP A 96 -13.26 13.65 8.89
N THR A 97 -13.51 14.11 7.66
CA THR A 97 -12.91 13.50 6.45
C THR A 97 -11.43 13.83 6.27
N GLU A 98 -10.90 14.83 6.98
CA GLU A 98 -9.51 15.30 6.88
C GLU A 98 -8.58 14.48 7.78
N HIS A 99 -9.01 14.12 8.99
CA HIS A 99 -8.22 13.37 9.97
C HIS A 99 -8.93 12.08 10.42
N PRO A 100 -9.24 11.16 9.49
CA PRO A 100 -10.00 9.95 9.79
C PRO A 100 -9.26 9.05 10.79
N THR A 101 -9.98 8.54 11.79
CA THR A 101 -9.41 7.67 12.83
C THR A 101 -10.23 6.41 13.05
N GLY A 102 -9.59 5.24 12.85
CA GLY A 102 -10.16 3.93 13.18
C GLY A 102 -11.51 3.66 12.53
N THR A 103 -12.33 2.83 13.19
CA THR A 103 -13.74 2.66 12.85
C THR A 103 -14.58 3.63 13.66
N VAL A 104 -15.58 4.25 13.04
CA VAL A 104 -16.55 5.12 13.74
C VAL A 104 -17.91 4.46 13.87
N VAL A 105 -18.38 3.77 12.83
CA VAL A 105 -19.68 3.08 12.88
C VAL A 105 -19.49 1.60 12.57
N HIS A 106 -20.01 0.75 13.45
CA HIS A 106 -20.05 -0.70 13.30
C HIS A 106 -21.37 -1.22 13.87
N THR A 107 -22.26 -1.64 12.97
CA THR A 107 -23.58 -2.18 13.36
C THR A 107 -23.46 -3.63 13.78
N GLU A 108 -24.50 -4.23 14.36
CA GLU A 108 -24.66 -5.69 14.30
C GLU A 108 -24.96 -6.14 12.85
N ARG A 109 -24.96 -7.44 12.58
CA ARG A 109 -25.49 -7.95 11.30
C ARG A 109 -26.97 -7.58 11.16
N GLY A 110 -27.35 -7.10 9.99
CA GLY A 110 -28.75 -6.73 9.70
C GLY A 110 -29.11 -6.91 8.24
N ASN A 111 -30.41 -6.97 7.95
CA ASN A 111 -30.92 -7.03 6.59
C ASN A 111 -32.05 -5.99 6.34
N PRO A 112 -31.70 -4.76 5.92
CA PRO A 112 -30.34 -4.23 5.82
C PRO A 112 -29.82 -3.71 7.17
N ALA A 113 -28.51 -3.75 7.37
CA ALA A 113 -27.85 -2.89 8.35
C ALA A 113 -27.73 -1.47 7.78
N TRP A 114 -27.99 -0.43 8.58
CA TRP A 114 -28.07 0.93 8.05
C TRP A 114 -27.60 2.01 9.02
N LEU A 115 -27.17 3.13 8.44
CA LEU A 115 -26.95 4.41 9.08
C LEU A 115 -27.74 5.46 8.32
N GLU A 116 -28.45 6.33 9.04
CA GLU A 116 -29.24 7.42 8.48
C GLU A 116 -28.83 8.75 9.11
N ILE A 117 -28.62 9.75 8.25
CA ILE A 117 -28.29 11.11 8.62
C ILE A 117 -29.47 11.98 8.21
N THR A 118 -30.06 12.70 9.17
CA THR A 118 -31.22 13.56 8.95
C THR A 118 -30.85 15.02 9.18
N PHE A 119 -31.36 15.91 8.33
CA PHE A 119 -31.10 17.34 8.41
C PHE A 119 -32.29 18.06 9.06
N PRO A 120 -32.04 19.05 9.93
CA PRO A 120 -33.12 19.81 10.56
C PRO A 120 -33.90 20.67 9.55
N ARG A 121 -33.24 21.04 8.43
CA ARG A 121 -33.82 21.75 7.30
C ARG A 121 -33.32 21.11 6.00
N PRO A 122 -34.07 21.18 4.89
CA PRO A 122 -33.58 20.68 3.62
C PRO A 122 -32.26 21.38 3.21
N VAL A 123 -31.27 20.59 2.79
CA VAL A 123 -29.94 21.10 2.40
C VAL A 123 -29.66 20.92 0.90
N PRO A 124 -28.83 21.77 0.28
CA PRO A 124 -28.42 21.64 -1.11
C PRO A 124 -27.23 20.67 -1.25
N LEU A 125 -27.41 19.41 -0.85
CA LEU A 125 -26.37 18.38 -0.91
C LEU A 125 -25.98 18.09 -2.37
N ARG A 126 -24.68 18.13 -2.67
CA ARG A 126 -24.13 17.86 -4.01
C ARG A 126 -23.31 16.58 -4.06
N ARG A 127 -22.61 16.25 -2.97
CA ARG A 127 -21.74 15.08 -2.92
C ARG A 127 -21.71 14.48 -1.53
N ILE A 128 -21.67 13.15 -1.49
CA ILE A 128 -21.41 12.36 -0.29
C ILE A 128 -20.04 11.72 -0.47
N VAL A 129 -19.17 11.81 0.53
CA VAL A 129 -17.83 11.23 0.51
C VAL A 129 -17.75 10.16 1.59
N ILE A 130 -17.62 8.89 1.22
CA ILE A 130 -17.64 7.78 2.17
C ILE A 130 -16.26 7.15 2.22
N ARG A 131 -15.62 7.19 3.39
CA ARG A 131 -14.35 6.49 3.61
C ARG A 131 -14.60 5.13 4.24
N ASN A 132 -14.15 4.09 3.55
CA ASN A 132 -14.21 2.72 4.05
C ASN A 132 -13.12 2.48 5.12
N VAL A 133 -13.30 1.47 5.95
CA VAL A 133 -12.31 1.10 6.97
C VAL A 133 -11.02 0.56 6.33
N PRO A 134 -9.84 0.80 6.92
CA PRO A 134 -8.55 0.41 6.33
C PRO A 134 -8.15 -1.04 6.63
N ILE A 135 -9.12 -1.91 6.96
CA ILE A 135 -8.87 -3.28 7.42
C ILE A 135 -9.67 -4.29 6.59
N ARG A 136 -9.39 -5.59 6.79
CA ARG A 136 -9.97 -6.70 6.02
C ARG A 136 -11.51 -6.72 5.94
N THR A 137 -12.20 -6.07 6.87
CA THR A 137 -13.67 -6.01 6.89
C THR A 137 -14.24 -4.94 5.96
N ALA A 138 -13.41 -4.15 5.28
CA ALA A 138 -13.82 -3.19 4.26
C ALA A 138 -14.69 -3.80 3.15
N ARG A 139 -14.43 -5.07 2.80
CA ARG A 139 -15.19 -5.84 1.81
C ARG A 139 -16.69 -5.94 2.10
N ARG A 140 -17.12 -5.68 3.34
CA ARG A 140 -18.54 -5.70 3.73
C ARG A 140 -19.34 -4.57 3.08
N LEU A 141 -18.70 -3.49 2.64
CA LEU A 141 -19.37 -2.40 1.92
C LEU A 141 -19.51 -2.65 0.40
N ARG A 142 -19.16 -3.84 -0.12
CA ARG A 142 -19.25 -4.13 -1.57
C ARG A 142 -20.67 -3.95 -2.12
N ASP A 143 -21.69 -4.28 -1.33
CA ASP A 143 -23.09 -4.15 -1.70
C ASP A 143 -23.76 -2.89 -1.14
N LEU A 144 -22.95 -1.89 -0.74
CA LEU A 144 -23.45 -0.63 -0.17
C LEU A 144 -24.43 0.05 -1.12
N ARG A 145 -25.57 0.47 -0.57
CA ARG A 145 -26.50 1.41 -1.20
C ARG A 145 -26.46 2.75 -0.48
N VAL A 146 -26.47 3.82 -1.26
CA VAL A 146 -26.66 5.18 -0.75
C VAL A 146 -27.99 5.68 -1.26
N LEU A 147 -28.85 6.06 -0.33
CA LEU A 147 -30.18 6.60 -0.59
C LEU A 147 -30.25 8.03 -0.12
N VAL A 148 -30.97 8.86 -0.86
CA VAL A 148 -31.29 10.23 -0.45
C VAL A 148 -32.78 10.43 -0.42
N THR A 149 -33.25 11.13 0.62
CA THR A 149 -34.66 11.46 0.81
C THR A 149 -34.82 12.96 0.66
N ARG A 150 -35.84 13.36 -0.11
CA ARG A 150 -36.27 14.75 -0.23
C ARG A 150 -37.58 14.95 0.53
N ARG A 151 -37.89 16.20 0.86
CA ARG A 151 -39.12 16.55 1.59
C ARG A 151 -40.35 15.97 0.87
N TRP A 152 -41.16 15.20 1.59
CA TRP A 152 -42.39 14.56 1.09
C TRP A 152 -42.19 13.57 -0.08
N ARG A 153 -40.99 13.06 -0.27
CA ARG A 153 -40.66 12.07 -1.31
C ARG A 153 -40.17 10.78 -0.68
N ARG A 154 -40.32 9.67 -1.41
CA ARG A 154 -39.70 8.40 -1.03
C ARG A 154 -38.17 8.48 -1.22
N PRO A 155 -37.38 7.71 -0.46
CA PRO A 155 -35.94 7.59 -0.67
C PRO A 155 -35.63 7.15 -2.10
N THR A 156 -34.57 7.70 -2.69
CA THR A 156 -34.07 7.35 -4.03
C THR A 156 -32.64 6.84 -3.90
N VAL A 157 -32.32 5.71 -4.52
CA VAL A 157 -30.96 5.16 -4.57
C VAL A 157 -30.12 6.02 -5.53
N VAL A 158 -29.04 6.61 -5.02
CA VAL A 158 -28.07 7.40 -5.80
C VAL A 158 -26.77 6.64 -6.04
N PHE A 159 -26.54 5.54 -5.32
CA PHE A 159 -25.43 4.61 -5.54
C PHE A 159 -25.85 3.18 -5.15
N ASP A 160 -25.44 2.18 -5.94
CA ASP A 160 -25.65 0.75 -5.67
C ASP A 160 -24.39 -0.05 -6.03
N GLY A 161 -23.60 -0.38 -5.00
CA GLY A 161 -22.36 -1.14 -5.15
C GLY A 161 -22.59 -2.61 -5.55
N GLY A 162 -23.73 -3.19 -5.18
CA GLY A 162 -24.08 -4.56 -5.56
C GLY A 162 -24.37 -4.67 -7.05
N ARG A 163 -25.04 -3.66 -7.62
CA ARG A 163 -25.21 -3.54 -9.07
C ARG A 163 -23.86 -3.41 -9.78
N ALA A 164 -22.98 -2.52 -9.31
CA ALA A 164 -21.64 -2.33 -9.88
C ALA A 164 -20.80 -3.62 -9.81
N SER A 165 -20.88 -4.35 -8.69
CA SER A 165 -20.21 -5.65 -8.52
C SER A 165 -20.74 -6.71 -9.50
N ALA A 166 -22.07 -6.76 -9.71
CA ALA A 166 -22.68 -7.68 -10.68
C ALA A 166 -22.34 -7.31 -12.14
N ASP A 167 -22.24 -6.01 -12.45
CA ASP A 167 -21.78 -5.53 -13.75
C ASP A 167 -20.31 -5.88 -14.02
N LEU A 168 -19.45 -5.81 -12.99
CA LEU A 168 -18.06 -6.25 -13.09
C LEU A 168 -17.96 -7.76 -13.34
N GLU A 169 -18.72 -8.59 -12.61
CA GLU A 169 -18.72 -10.04 -12.84
C GLU A 169 -19.13 -10.37 -14.28
N ARG A 170 -20.18 -9.71 -14.80
CA ARG A 170 -20.58 -9.85 -16.22
C ARG A 170 -19.48 -9.44 -17.20
N LEU A 171 -18.69 -8.42 -16.88
CA LEU A 171 -17.57 -7.98 -17.71
C LEU A 171 -16.45 -9.03 -17.75
N THR A 172 -16.17 -9.68 -16.62
CA THR A 172 -15.09 -10.68 -16.49
C THR A 172 -15.49 -12.09 -16.90
N GLU A 173 -16.79 -12.40 -16.94
CA GLU A 173 -17.31 -13.75 -17.21
C GLU A 173 -16.75 -14.39 -18.48
N PRO A 174 -16.66 -13.69 -19.63
CA PRO A 174 -16.09 -14.29 -20.85
C PRO A 174 -14.64 -14.77 -20.68
N LEU A 175 -13.86 -14.10 -19.82
CA LEU A 175 -12.46 -14.47 -19.57
C LEU A 175 -12.32 -15.75 -18.74
N ARG A 176 -13.35 -16.12 -17.95
CA ARG A 176 -13.32 -17.36 -17.15
C ARG A 176 -13.40 -18.61 -18.02
N SER A 177 -13.96 -18.48 -19.23
CA SER A 177 -14.04 -19.54 -20.24
C SER A 177 -13.12 -19.29 -21.44
N ASP A 178 -12.16 -18.37 -21.32
CA ASP A 178 -11.17 -18.10 -22.38
C ASP A 178 -10.38 -19.38 -22.69
N PRO A 179 -10.07 -19.70 -23.96
CA PRO A 179 -9.28 -20.89 -24.30
C PRO A 179 -7.86 -20.89 -23.72
N ASP A 180 -7.25 -19.72 -23.46
CA ASP A 180 -5.91 -19.62 -22.90
C ASP A 180 -5.93 -19.77 -21.37
N GLU A 181 -5.16 -20.73 -20.86
CA GLU A 181 -5.06 -21.02 -19.43
C GLU A 181 -4.47 -19.86 -18.62
N ALA A 182 -3.50 -19.12 -19.15
CA ALA A 182 -2.93 -17.97 -18.45
C ALA A 182 -3.96 -16.86 -18.31
N VAL A 183 -4.80 -16.63 -19.34
CA VAL A 183 -5.89 -15.66 -19.25
C VAL A 183 -6.84 -16.04 -18.12
N ARG A 184 -7.32 -17.30 -18.10
CA ARG A 184 -8.20 -17.80 -17.03
C ARG A 184 -7.57 -17.68 -15.63
N ALA A 185 -6.30 -18.03 -15.49
CA ALA A 185 -5.57 -17.99 -14.22
C ALA A 185 -5.39 -16.57 -13.67
N LEU A 186 -5.36 -15.55 -14.54
CA LEU A 186 -5.17 -14.15 -14.16
C LEU A 186 -6.47 -13.38 -13.89
N VAL A 187 -7.64 -13.95 -14.23
CA VAL A 187 -8.95 -13.32 -13.95
C VAL A 187 -9.17 -13.00 -12.47
N PRO A 188 -8.86 -13.90 -11.50
CA PRO A 188 -8.99 -13.59 -10.07
C PRO A 188 -8.14 -12.39 -9.66
N VAL A 189 -6.90 -12.32 -10.15
CA VAL A 189 -5.97 -11.21 -9.87
C VAL A 189 -6.53 -9.90 -10.39
N LEU A 190 -6.95 -9.84 -11.66
CA LEU A 190 -7.56 -8.65 -12.26
C LEU A 190 -8.80 -8.20 -11.48
N THR A 191 -9.67 -9.15 -11.14
CA THR A 191 -10.92 -8.87 -10.40
C THR A 191 -10.62 -8.30 -9.01
N ALA A 192 -9.62 -8.84 -8.31
CA ALA A 192 -9.19 -8.34 -7.02
C ALA A 192 -8.62 -6.91 -7.12
N VAL A 193 -7.81 -6.61 -8.15
CA VAL A 193 -7.29 -5.26 -8.41
C VAL A 193 -8.43 -4.27 -8.68
N VAL A 194 -9.38 -4.62 -9.54
CA VAL A 194 -10.53 -3.74 -9.84
C VAL A 194 -11.32 -3.45 -8.56
N ARG A 195 -11.51 -4.45 -7.68
CA ARG A 195 -12.17 -4.33 -6.38
C ARG A 195 -11.36 -3.63 -5.28
N GLY A 196 -10.12 -3.25 -5.56
CA GLY A 196 -9.23 -2.62 -4.58
C GLY A 196 -8.72 -3.59 -3.50
N ASP A 197 -8.82 -4.91 -3.72
CA ASP A 197 -8.33 -5.95 -2.81
C ASP A 197 -6.89 -6.35 -3.16
N TYR A 198 -5.98 -5.38 -3.04
CA TYR A 198 -4.61 -5.51 -3.55
C TYR A 198 -3.80 -6.61 -2.85
N LYS A 199 -4.06 -6.85 -1.57
CA LYS A 199 -3.42 -7.95 -0.83
C LYS A 199 -3.86 -9.30 -1.40
N GLN A 200 -5.16 -9.47 -1.68
CA GLN A 200 -5.64 -10.69 -2.32
C GLN A 200 -5.07 -10.83 -3.73
N ALA A 201 -5.03 -9.75 -4.51
CA ALA A 201 -4.44 -9.77 -5.84
C ALA A 201 -2.98 -10.23 -5.83
N ARG A 202 -2.17 -9.74 -4.88
CA ARG A 202 -0.78 -10.18 -4.70
C ARG A 202 -0.68 -11.68 -4.42
N THR A 203 -1.48 -12.16 -3.47
CA THR A 203 -1.55 -13.59 -3.10
C THR A 203 -1.99 -14.45 -4.29
N ASP A 204 -3.03 -14.02 -5.01
CA ASP A 204 -3.55 -14.74 -6.17
C ASP A 204 -2.47 -14.84 -7.26
N LEU A 205 -1.74 -13.75 -7.52
CA LEU A 205 -0.66 -13.74 -8.52
C LEU A 205 0.53 -14.62 -8.11
N ASP A 206 0.89 -14.66 -6.82
CA ASP A 206 1.90 -15.60 -6.29
C ASP A 206 1.45 -17.06 -6.46
N GLY A 207 0.16 -17.33 -6.29
CA GLY A 207 -0.42 -18.65 -6.43
C GLY A 207 -0.42 -19.19 -7.87
N VAL A 208 -0.26 -18.35 -8.88
CA VAL A 208 -0.14 -18.80 -10.28
C VAL A 208 1.32 -19.21 -10.56
N THR A 209 1.67 -20.47 -10.30
CA THR A 209 3.05 -20.97 -10.44
C THR A 209 3.47 -21.24 -11.88
N ASP A 210 2.53 -21.59 -12.75
CA ASP A 210 2.83 -22.08 -14.11
C ASP A 210 2.89 -20.95 -15.15
N LEU A 211 2.95 -19.70 -14.69
CA LEU A 211 3.04 -18.52 -15.54
C LEU A 211 4.49 -18.16 -15.83
N GLY A 212 4.88 -18.18 -17.11
CA GLY A 212 6.19 -17.71 -17.55
C GLY A 212 6.48 -16.27 -17.10
N ALA A 213 7.74 -15.97 -16.80
CA ALA A 213 8.16 -14.67 -16.28
C ALA A 213 7.75 -13.51 -17.20
N ASP A 214 7.82 -13.70 -18.51
CA ASP A 214 7.46 -12.71 -19.52
C ASP A 214 5.95 -12.40 -19.48
N THR A 215 5.10 -13.43 -19.45
CA THR A 215 3.64 -13.28 -19.33
C THR A 215 3.25 -12.64 -17.99
N ARG A 216 3.95 -12.97 -16.89
CA ARG A 216 3.74 -12.30 -15.60
C ARG A 216 4.06 -10.81 -15.68
N ARG A 217 5.21 -10.45 -16.28
CA ARG A 217 5.61 -9.05 -16.45
C ARG A 217 4.64 -8.30 -17.36
N GLU A 218 4.19 -8.89 -18.46
CA GLU A 218 3.20 -8.31 -19.36
C GLU A 218 1.87 -8.06 -18.63
N PHE A 219 1.39 -9.01 -17.82
CA PHE A 219 0.18 -8.81 -17.04
C PHE A 219 0.31 -7.66 -16.04
N VAL A 220 1.43 -7.59 -15.31
CA VAL A 220 1.72 -6.49 -14.39
C VAL A 220 1.77 -5.16 -15.14
N ASP A 221 2.36 -5.12 -16.34
CA ASP A 221 2.38 -3.93 -17.20
C ASP A 221 0.97 -3.49 -17.64
N ILE A 222 0.09 -4.44 -17.99
CA ILE A 222 -1.32 -4.13 -18.26
C ILE A 222 -1.94 -3.39 -17.07
N LEU A 223 -1.79 -3.91 -15.84
CA LEU A 223 -2.37 -3.27 -14.65
C LEU A 223 -1.78 -1.88 -14.40
N ASN A 224 -0.47 -1.75 -14.60
CA ASN A 224 0.29 -0.51 -14.43
C ASN A 224 0.02 0.54 -15.50
N THR A 225 -0.46 0.15 -16.68
CA THR A 225 -0.76 1.09 -17.77
C THR A 225 -2.24 1.45 -17.87
N THR A 226 -3.14 0.62 -17.33
CA THR A 226 -4.59 0.75 -17.53
C THR A 226 -5.38 1.13 -16.26
N LEU A 227 -5.06 0.51 -15.12
CA LEU A 227 -5.90 0.54 -13.91
C LEU A 227 -5.26 1.32 -12.75
N LEU A 228 -4.07 0.90 -12.34
CA LEU A 228 -3.45 1.34 -11.09
C LEU A 228 -3.09 2.84 -11.05
N PRO A 229 -2.58 3.48 -12.12
CA PRO A 229 -2.25 4.90 -12.09
C PRO A 229 -3.42 5.82 -11.85
N ARG A 230 -4.63 5.44 -12.29
CA ARG A 230 -5.87 6.19 -12.02
C ARG A 230 -6.18 6.28 -10.53
N ARG A 231 -5.55 5.41 -9.73
CA ARG A 231 -5.68 5.34 -8.27
C ARG A 231 -4.40 5.76 -7.56
N GLN A 232 -3.46 6.37 -8.28
CA GLN A 232 -2.11 6.70 -7.78
C GLN A 232 -1.37 5.48 -7.20
N LEU A 233 -1.53 4.32 -7.84
CA LEU A 233 -0.86 3.08 -7.46
C LEU A 233 0.01 2.56 -8.60
N TRP A 234 0.99 1.77 -8.23
CA TRP A 234 1.86 0.99 -9.10
C TRP A 234 2.03 -0.40 -8.50
N TRP A 235 2.10 -1.42 -9.33
CA TRP A 235 2.49 -2.75 -8.90
C TRP A 235 4.02 -2.80 -8.84
N THR A 236 4.54 -2.76 -7.62
CA THR A 236 5.98 -2.88 -7.32
C THR A 236 6.31 -4.32 -6.92
N THR A 237 7.54 -4.58 -6.51
CA THR A 237 7.93 -5.86 -5.88
C THR A 237 7.05 -6.18 -4.65
N HIS A 238 6.51 -5.15 -3.99
CA HIS A 238 5.62 -5.26 -2.83
C HIS A 238 4.13 -5.41 -3.20
N GLY A 239 3.80 -5.46 -4.51
CA GLY A 239 2.44 -5.47 -5.03
C GLY A 239 1.89 -4.06 -5.30
N PRO A 240 0.56 -3.89 -5.46
CA PRO A 240 -0.02 -2.57 -5.68
C PRO A 240 0.15 -1.64 -4.47
N THR A 241 0.95 -0.60 -4.63
CA THR A 241 1.30 0.40 -3.60
C THR A 241 1.48 1.78 -4.24
N ARG A 242 1.52 2.84 -3.44
CA ARG A 242 1.72 4.20 -3.94
C ARG A 242 3.22 4.45 -4.12
N ALA A 243 3.74 4.12 -5.29
CA ALA A 243 5.13 4.34 -5.69
C ALA A 243 5.51 5.84 -5.76
N PHE A 244 6.81 6.13 -5.73
CA PHE A 244 7.36 7.50 -5.67
C PHE A 244 6.91 8.41 -6.81
N ARG A 245 6.57 7.87 -7.98
CA ARG A 245 6.03 8.67 -9.10
C ARG A 245 4.72 9.40 -8.79
N PHE A 246 3.98 8.95 -7.79
CA PHE A 246 2.73 9.57 -7.37
C PHE A 246 2.91 10.54 -6.19
N TRP A 247 4.13 10.68 -5.70
CA TRP A 247 4.45 11.55 -4.57
C TRP A 247 4.77 12.96 -5.06
N SER A 248 4.38 13.96 -4.27
CA SER A 248 4.83 15.33 -4.51
C SER A 248 6.34 15.45 -4.26
N PRO A 249 7.02 16.44 -4.86
CA PRO A 249 8.43 16.71 -4.57
C PRO A 249 8.72 16.88 -3.07
N GLU A 250 7.81 17.52 -2.33
CA GLU A 250 7.92 17.72 -0.88
C GLU A 250 7.77 16.41 -0.09
N GLU A 251 6.91 15.49 -0.55
CA GLU A 251 6.81 14.14 0.04
C GLU A 251 8.13 13.37 -0.15
N GLN A 252 8.69 13.40 -1.36
CA GLN A 252 9.95 12.72 -1.68
C GLN A 252 11.11 13.25 -0.84
N VAL A 253 11.33 14.57 -0.80
CA VAL A 253 12.41 15.18 0.01
C VAL A 253 12.23 14.87 1.50
N ARG A 254 11.00 14.93 2.01
CA ARG A 254 10.70 14.60 3.42
C ARG A 254 11.03 13.16 3.76
N TYR A 255 10.83 12.25 2.82
CA TYR A 255 11.16 10.84 3.00
C TYR A 255 12.66 10.58 2.95
N VAL A 256 13.38 11.19 2.00
CA VAL A 256 14.86 11.11 1.97
C VAL A 256 15.46 11.67 3.26
N ARG A 257 14.97 12.82 3.75
CA ARG A 257 15.38 13.35 5.07
C ARG A 257 15.11 12.38 6.21
N SER A 258 14.01 11.63 6.16
CA SER A 258 13.69 10.64 7.19
C SER A 258 14.65 9.46 7.13
N ALA A 259 15.04 9.00 5.94
CA ALA A 259 16.06 7.97 5.77
C ALA A 259 17.43 8.44 6.27
N ALA A 260 17.88 9.64 5.89
CA ALA A 260 19.13 10.22 6.36
C ALA A 260 19.16 10.39 7.89
N GLU A 261 18.05 10.84 8.50
CA GLU A 261 17.92 10.93 9.96
C GLU A 261 18.06 9.56 10.65
N ILE A 262 17.46 8.52 10.09
CA ILE A 262 17.57 7.15 10.63
C ILE A 262 19.01 6.65 10.50
N ALA A 263 19.63 6.83 9.33
CA ALA A 263 21.02 6.43 9.09
C ALA A 263 21.97 7.14 10.05
N GLU A 264 21.83 8.45 10.21
CA GLU A 264 22.62 9.25 11.15
C GLU A 264 22.43 8.78 12.59
N ALA A 265 21.19 8.52 13.03
CA ALA A 265 20.94 8.02 14.37
C ALA A 265 21.64 6.67 14.63
N LEU A 266 21.60 5.77 13.65
CA LEU A 266 22.23 4.44 13.71
C LEU A 266 23.76 4.51 13.81
N THR A 267 24.41 5.61 13.40
CA THR A 267 25.87 5.77 13.58
C THR A 267 26.30 5.73 15.05
N GLY A 268 25.39 6.06 15.97
CA GLY A 268 25.61 5.93 17.41
C GLY A 268 25.61 4.48 17.92
N LEU A 269 25.26 3.51 17.06
CA LEU A 269 25.35 2.08 17.36
C LEU A 269 26.62 1.47 16.74
N THR A 270 26.96 1.84 15.50
CA THR A 270 28.17 1.41 14.79
C THR A 270 28.46 2.43 13.67
N PRO A 271 29.73 2.71 13.31
CA PRO A 271 30.04 3.59 12.18
C PRO A 271 29.67 2.99 10.81
N ASN A 272 29.33 1.70 10.75
CA ASN A 272 29.08 0.97 9.50
C ASN A 272 27.62 1.07 9.06
N VAL A 273 27.17 2.29 8.72
CA VAL A 273 25.79 2.57 8.29
C VAL A 273 25.77 3.31 6.96
N SER A 274 24.97 2.83 6.01
CA SER A 274 24.86 3.37 4.65
C SER A 274 23.43 3.22 4.12
N LEU A 275 23.04 4.01 3.12
CA LEU A 275 22.00 3.58 2.19
C LEU A 275 22.40 2.26 1.53
N GLY A 276 21.41 1.42 1.22
CA GLY A 276 21.59 0.12 0.55
C GLY A 276 20.75 -0.03 -0.72
N PHE A 277 21.00 -1.10 -1.47
CA PHE A 277 20.14 -1.60 -2.55
C PHE A 277 19.58 -0.49 -3.47
N GLY A 278 18.25 -0.40 -3.60
CA GLY A 278 17.57 0.52 -4.51
C GLY A 278 17.86 1.98 -4.16
N SER A 279 18.20 2.27 -2.90
CA SER A 279 18.53 3.61 -2.43
C SER A 279 19.88 4.10 -2.91
N VAL A 280 20.87 3.21 -2.99
CA VAL A 280 22.17 3.54 -3.60
C VAL A 280 21.99 3.72 -5.10
N LEU A 281 21.18 2.89 -5.75
CA LEU A 281 20.89 3.00 -7.17
C LEU A 281 20.19 4.35 -7.48
N ALA A 282 19.22 4.75 -6.67
CA ALA A 282 18.56 6.04 -6.73
C ALA A 282 19.54 7.22 -6.58
N ALA A 283 20.45 7.15 -5.61
CA ALA A 283 21.42 8.22 -5.33
C ALA A 283 22.50 8.36 -6.41
N VAL A 284 22.97 7.24 -6.98
CA VAL A 284 24.16 7.20 -7.86
C VAL A 284 23.78 7.24 -9.33
N ARG A 285 22.74 6.50 -9.75
CA ARG A 285 22.32 6.42 -11.16
C ARG A 285 21.36 7.54 -11.52
N ASP A 286 20.30 7.67 -10.73
CA ASP A 286 19.15 8.48 -11.12
C ASP A 286 19.19 9.89 -10.52
N HIS A 287 19.98 10.09 -9.46
CA HIS A 287 19.99 11.28 -8.61
C HIS A 287 18.58 11.73 -8.15
N ALA A 288 17.68 10.75 -8.08
CA ALA A 288 16.26 10.89 -7.79
C ALA A 288 15.72 9.56 -7.28
N LEU A 289 14.58 9.58 -6.60
CA LEU A 289 13.89 8.35 -6.22
C LEU A 289 13.42 7.60 -7.47
N ILE A 290 13.59 6.28 -7.47
CA ILE A 290 13.20 5.42 -8.59
C ILE A 290 11.66 5.48 -8.74
N PRO A 291 11.10 5.95 -9.87
CA PRO A 291 9.67 6.26 -9.97
C PRO A 291 8.71 5.09 -9.64
N HIS A 292 9.18 3.87 -9.86
CA HIS A 292 8.41 2.64 -9.70
C HIS A 292 8.64 1.95 -8.37
N ASP A 293 9.47 2.53 -7.51
CA ASP A 293 9.79 2.01 -6.19
C ASP A 293 8.92 2.67 -5.12
N ASP A 294 8.87 2.10 -3.91
CA ASP A 294 8.01 2.61 -2.83
C ASP A 294 8.64 2.68 -1.43
N ASP A 295 9.93 2.36 -1.31
CA ASP A 295 10.71 2.52 -0.10
C ASP A 295 12.19 2.86 -0.37
N LEU A 296 12.91 3.11 0.72
CA LEU A 296 14.35 3.25 0.77
C LEU A 296 14.88 2.21 1.76
N ASP A 297 16.12 1.84 1.55
CA ASP A 297 16.87 0.82 2.26
C ASP A 297 18.10 1.45 2.91
N ILE A 298 18.35 1.06 4.15
CA ILE A 298 19.56 1.33 4.91
C ILE A 298 20.19 -0.03 5.23
N ILE A 299 21.50 -0.14 5.06
CA ILE A 299 22.30 -1.28 5.51
C ILE A 299 23.12 -0.87 6.74
N ILE A 300 23.20 -1.77 7.71
CA ILE A 300 24.01 -1.64 8.91
C ILE A 300 24.82 -2.93 9.13
N GLY A 301 26.14 -2.77 9.29
CA GLY A 301 27.07 -3.88 9.50
C GLY A 301 27.55 -3.98 10.95
N PHE A 302 27.56 -5.18 11.51
CA PHE A 302 28.08 -5.46 12.85
C PHE A 302 29.30 -6.37 12.82
N GLU A 303 30.23 -6.12 13.72
CA GLU A 303 31.31 -7.05 14.01
C GLU A 303 30.77 -8.29 14.76
N PRO A 304 31.41 -9.47 14.64
CA PRO A 304 31.01 -10.69 15.35
C PRO A 304 30.90 -10.53 16.88
N GLU A 305 31.68 -9.60 17.46
CA GLU A 305 31.67 -9.29 18.88
C GLU A 305 30.48 -8.41 19.29
N GLU A 306 29.91 -7.64 18.35
CA GLU A 306 28.74 -6.79 18.55
C GLU A 306 27.45 -7.59 18.36
N ALA A 307 27.37 -8.39 17.30
CA ALA A 307 26.22 -9.25 16.99
C ALA A 307 26.70 -10.59 16.42
N ARG A 308 26.28 -11.70 17.04
CA ARG A 308 26.65 -13.06 16.57
C ARG A 308 25.75 -13.56 15.46
N THR A 309 24.50 -13.11 15.46
CA THR A 309 23.49 -13.48 14.47
C THR A 309 22.78 -12.26 13.91
N LEU A 310 22.14 -12.42 12.75
CA LEU A 310 21.30 -11.39 12.15
C LEU A 310 20.15 -11.00 13.07
N GLN A 311 19.55 -11.95 13.80
CA GLN A 311 18.54 -11.62 14.82
C GLN A 311 19.10 -10.78 15.97
N ASP A 312 20.33 -11.03 16.43
CA ASP A 312 20.96 -10.20 17.46
C ASP A 312 21.12 -8.76 16.98
N GLY A 313 21.65 -8.57 15.75
CA GLY A 313 21.78 -7.24 15.17
C GLY A 313 20.42 -6.54 14.96
N LEU A 314 19.39 -7.28 14.56
CA LEU A 314 18.02 -6.75 14.43
C LEU A 314 17.43 -6.35 15.79
N ALA A 315 17.73 -7.09 16.86
CA ALA A 315 17.34 -6.74 18.22
C ALA A 315 18.04 -5.46 18.68
N LEU A 316 19.37 -5.37 18.48
CA LEU A 316 20.15 -4.17 18.80
C LEU A 316 19.61 -2.93 18.09
N VAL A 317 19.37 -3.02 16.77
CA VAL A 317 18.76 -1.93 15.98
C VAL A 317 17.40 -1.53 16.56
N SER A 318 16.56 -2.53 16.89
CA SER A 318 15.21 -2.29 17.39
C SER A 318 15.24 -1.56 18.73
N GLU A 319 15.98 -2.07 19.71
CA GLU A 319 16.11 -1.49 21.05
C GLU A 319 16.70 -0.08 20.99
N PHE A 320 17.79 0.08 20.22
CA PHE A 320 18.51 1.34 20.11
C PHE A 320 17.65 2.47 19.53
N LEU A 321 16.90 2.17 18.46
CA LEU A 321 16.04 3.15 17.78
C LEU A 321 14.74 3.42 18.55
N GLN A 322 14.13 2.40 19.17
CA GLN A 322 12.96 2.59 20.02
C GLN A 322 13.26 3.50 21.20
N ALA A 323 14.42 3.35 21.85
CA ALA A 323 14.88 4.24 22.92
C ALA A 323 15.03 5.72 22.47
N ARG A 324 15.13 5.97 21.16
CA ARG A 324 15.25 7.31 20.55
C ARG A 324 13.94 7.83 19.94
N GLY A 325 12.83 7.15 20.23
CA GLY A 325 11.49 7.57 19.81
C GLY A 325 11.18 7.25 18.34
N PHE A 326 11.90 6.32 17.73
CA PHE A 326 11.50 5.74 16.45
C PHE A 326 10.48 4.61 16.67
N VAL A 327 9.62 4.43 15.68
CA VAL A 327 8.70 3.31 15.57
C VAL A 327 9.38 2.24 14.73
N VAL A 328 9.71 1.12 15.37
CA VAL A 328 10.31 -0.06 14.73
C VAL A 328 9.27 -1.16 14.66
N LYS A 329 9.05 -1.73 13.47
CA LYS A 329 8.05 -2.77 13.20
C LYS A 329 8.62 -3.87 12.30
N GLY A 330 7.87 -4.96 12.20
CA GLY A 330 8.19 -6.09 11.34
C GLY A 330 8.93 -7.18 12.10
N ASN A 331 8.62 -8.43 11.76
CA ASN A 331 9.35 -9.60 12.23
C ASN A 331 9.95 -10.31 11.01
N PHE A 332 10.71 -9.55 10.22
CA PHE A 332 11.36 -10.05 9.03
C PHE A 332 12.72 -10.63 9.41
N SER A 333 13.20 -11.56 8.60
CA SER A 333 14.41 -12.27 8.96
C SER A 333 15.69 -11.42 8.73
N ALA A 334 15.65 -10.41 7.84
CA ALA A 334 16.81 -9.57 7.49
C ALA A 334 16.71 -8.09 7.90
N HIS A 335 15.50 -7.56 8.07
CA HIS A 335 15.32 -6.12 8.25
C HIS A 335 14.21 -5.77 9.25
N ARG A 336 14.14 -4.48 9.57
CA ARG A 336 13.03 -3.87 10.29
C ARG A 336 12.51 -2.67 9.51
N HIS A 337 11.20 -2.46 9.56
CA HIS A 337 10.59 -1.22 9.09
C HIS A 337 10.77 -0.16 10.18
N VAL A 338 11.50 0.92 9.87
CA VAL A 338 11.81 2.00 10.81
C VAL A 338 11.20 3.31 10.35
N SER A 339 10.55 4.04 11.24
CA SER A 339 9.94 5.35 10.94
C SER A 339 9.89 6.25 12.16
N ARG A 340 9.70 7.56 11.96
CA ARG A 340 9.09 8.41 13.00
C ARG A 340 7.57 8.15 13.07
N PRO A 341 6.90 8.41 14.20
CA PRO A 341 5.45 8.29 14.30
C PRO A 341 4.72 8.99 13.14
N ARG A 342 3.76 8.29 12.52
CA ARG A 342 2.95 8.77 11.39
C ARG A 342 3.74 9.11 10.11
N ARG A 343 4.99 8.64 9.97
CA ARG A 343 5.74 8.71 8.70
C ARG A 343 5.79 7.33 8.02
N LYS A 344 6.07 7.33 6.71
CA LYS A 344 6.40 6.11 5.96
C LYS A 344 7.72 5.55 6.51
N HIS A 345 7.82 4.23 6.53
CA HIS A 345 9.02 3.52 7.01
C HIS A 345 10.09 3.41 5.93
N VAL A 346 11.32 3.22 6.38
CA VAL A 346 12.52 2.86 5.62
C VAL A 346 12.94 1.48 6.12
N ASP A 347 13.46 0.64 5.25
CA ASP A 347 13.89 -0.70 5.60
C ASP A 347 15.34 -0.68 6.07
N VAL A 348 15.58 -1.16 7.29
CA VAL A 348 16.92 -1.24 7.87
C VAL A 348 17.37 -2.70 7.88
N PHE A 349 18.27 -3.04 6.96
CA PHE A 349 18.85 -4.36 6.76
C PHE A 349 20.12 -4.54 7.59
N VAL A 350 20.17 -5.64 8.32
CA VAL A 350 21.32 -6.02 9.15
C VAL A 350 22.24 -6.96 8.36
N GLY A 351 23.54 -6.73 8.44
CA GLY A 351 24.56 -7.68 8.03
C GLY A 351 25.65 -7.86 9.08
N LEU A 352 26.40 -8.94 8.92
CA LEU A 352 27.53 -9.29 9.78
C LEU A 352 28.83 -9.28 8.98
N PHE A 353 29.91 -8.80 9.58
CA PHE A 353 31.24 -8.97 9.02
C PHE A 353 31.75 -10.39 9.21
N GLU A 354 32.36 -10.93 8.17
CA GLU A 354 32.99 -12.26 8.15
C GLU A 354 34.43 -12.10 7.66
N GLY A 355 35.28 -11.49 8.49
CA GLY A 355 36.60 -11.03 8.07
C GLY A 355 36.49 -9.82 7.15
N ASP A 356 36.99 -9.96 5.91
CA ASP A 356 37.04 -8.86 4.93
C ASP A 356 35.77 -8.75 4.08
N VAL A 357 34.74 -9.56 4.33
CA VAL A 357 33.46 -9.50 3.63
C VAL A 357 32.31 -9.18 4.57
N VAL A 358 31.18 -8.77 4.00
CA VAL A 358 29.95 -8.51 4.75
C VAL A 358 28.78 -9.30 4.16
N SER A 359 27.93 -9.80 5.05
CA SER A 359 26.86 -10.73 4.71
C SER A 359 25.51 -10.25 5.25
N TRP A 360 24.63 -9.88 4.32
CA TRP A 360 23.21 -9.56 4.54
C TRP A 360 22.39 -10.14 3.38
N TYR A 361 21.06 -10.18 3.50
CA TYR A 361 20.17 -10.49 2.38
C TYR A 361 19.07 -9.44 2.25
N PRO A 362 18.55 -9.19 1.03
CA PRO A 362 18.77 -9.96 -0.19
C PRO A 362 20.16 -9.75 -0.82
N GLY A 363 20.88 -10.84 -1.10
CA GLY A 363 22.24 -10.80 -1.67
C GLY A 363 23.03 -12.09 -1.39
N PRO A 364 24.04 -12.40 -2.19
CA PRO A 364 24.92 -13.54 -1.93
C PRO A 364 25.80 -13.30 -0.70
N ARG A 365 25.92 -14.31 0.17
CA ARG A 365 26.80 -14.26 1.36
C ARG A 365 28.24 -14.04 0.92
N GLY A 366 28.92 -13.09 1.55
CA GLY A 366 30.28 -12.71 1.16
C GLY A 366 30.41 -12.11 -0.25
N GLY A 367 29.31 -11.65 -0.86
CA GLY A 367 29.33 -11.07 -2.20
C GLY A 367 29.94 -9.67 -2.29
N LEU A 368 30.15 -9.01 -1.15
CA LEU A 368 30.71 -7.67 -1.05
C LEU A 368 31.85 -7.66 -0.03
N THR A 369 32.96 -7.02 -0.40
CA THR A 369 34.07 -6.79 0.51
C THR A 369 33.81 -5.56 1.38
N ARG A 370 34.38 -5.55 2.58
CA ARG A 370 34.23 -4.47 3.56
C ARG A 370 34.67 -3.13 3.00
N ASP A 371 35.77 -3.09 2.24
CA ASP A 371 36.34 -1.86 1.66
C ASP A 371 35.52 -1.27 0.49
N VAL A 372 34.61 -2.06 -0.09
CA VAL A 372 33.62 -1.56 -1.07
C VAL A 372 32.49 -0.81 -0.37
N VAL A 373 32.13 -1.23 0.85
CA VAL A 373 30.98 -0.68 1.57
C VAL A 373 31.40 0.40 2.57
N PHE A 374 32.42 0.16 3.37
CA PHE A 374 32.81 1.01 4.50
C PHE A 374 34.30 1.39 4.45
N PRO A 375 34.69 2.56 4.99
CA PRO A 375 33.83 3.61 5.54
C PRO A 375 32.99 4.30 4.46
N THR A 376 31.81 4.80 4.82
CA THR A 376 30.90 5.42 3.86
C THR A 376 31.45 6.73 3.29
N THR A 377 30.94 7.09 2.11
CA THR A 377 31.04 8.45 1.56
C THR A 377 29.66 9.11 1.53
N THR A 378 29.57 10.36 1.10
CA THR A 378 28.31 11.13 1.06
C THR A 378 27.93 11.49 -0.36
N ILE A 379 26.65 11.32 -0.70
CA ILE A 379 26.04 11.82 -1.95
C ILE A 379 24.77 12.57 -1.61
N ALA A 380 24.52 13.68 -2.30
CA ALA A 380 23.25 14.41 -2.20
C ALA A 380 22.16 13.71 -3.01
N LEU A 381 21.10 13.25 -2.34
CA LEU A 381 19.87 12.76 -2.97
C LEU A 381 18.75 13.77 -2.71
N LEU A 382 18.21 14.39 -3.77
CA LEU A 382 17.20 15.46 -3.66
C LEU A 382 17.63 16.60 -2.71
N GLY A 383 18.92 16.94 -2.70
CA GLY A 383 19.49 17.98 -1.84
C GLY A 383 19.66 17.61 -0.37
N VAL A 384 19.54 16.32 -0.02
CA VAL A 384 19.81 15.79 1.31
C VAL A 384 21.08 14.96 1.25
N ASP A 385 22.03 15.24 2.13
CA ASP A 385 23.26 14.44 2.25
C ASP A 385 22.92 13.07 2.82
N CYS A 386 23.28 12.02 2.08
CA CYS A 386 23.03 10.64 2.46
C CYS A 386 24.34 9.83 2.46
N PRO A 387 24.56 8.97 3.48
CA PRO A 387 25.69 8.06 3.47
C PRO A 387 25.46 6.98 2.41
N VAL A 388 26.47 6.74 1.58
CA VAL A 388 26.48 5.68 0.57
C VAL A 388 27.75 4.84 0.71
N PRO A 389 27.81 3.63 0.10
CA PRO A 389 28.97 2.77 0.16
C PRO A 389 30.26 3.49 -0.27
N ALA A 390 31.40 3.13 0.32
CA ALA A 390 32.73 3.68 0.06
C ALA A 390 33.05 3.77 -1.45
N ARG A 391 32.67 2.72 -2.19
CA ARG A 391 32.81 2.61 -3.65
C ARG A 391 31.44 2.30 -4.26
N PRO A 392 30.59 3.31 -4.46
CA PRO A 392 29.17 3.10 -4.78
C PRO A 392 28.95 2.37 -6.11
N GLU A 393 29.77 2.67 -7.13
CA GLU A 393 29.66 1.97 -8.42
C GLU A 393 30.05 0.49 -8.32
N ALA A 394 31.11 0.16 -7.56
CA ALA A 394 31.53 -1.22 -7.32
C ALA A 394 30.51 -1.98 -6.47
N TYR A 395 29.89 -1.30 -5.50
CA TYR A 395 28.77 -1.85 -4.74
C TYR A 395 27.59 -2.19 -5.67
N LEU A 396 27.18 -1.27 -6.54
CA LEU A 396 26.07 -1.49 -7.46
C LEU A 396 26.37 -2.60 -8.46
N GLU A 397 27.60 -2.68 -8.97
CA GLU A 397 28.02 -3.80 -9.82
C GLU A 397 28.02 -5.14 -9.06
N GLY A 398 28.40 -5.16 -7.78
CA GLY A 398 28.32 -6.36 -6.95
C GLY A 398 26.89 -6.81 -6.64
N VAL A 399 25.96 -5.86 -6.47
CA VAL A 399 24.55 -6.16 -6.14
C VAL A 399 23.72 -6.48 -7.39
N TYR A 400 23.86 -5.69 -8.45
CA TYR A 400 23.02 -5.73 -9.64
C TYR A 400 23.72 -6.29 -10.90
N GLY A 401 25.04 -6.54 -10.82
CA GLY A 401 25.85 -6.97 -11.96
C GLY A 401 26.34 -5.80 -12.84
N PRO A 402 27.16 -6.08 -13.87
CA PRO A 402 27.80 -5.07 -14.71
C PRO A 402 26.81 -4.18 -15.50
N GLY A 403 25.57 -4.63 -15.66
CA GLY A 403 24.50 -3.92 -16.36
C GLY A 403 23.76 -2.87 -15.53
N TRP A 404 24.09 -2.66 -14.25
CA TRP A 404 23.31 -1.85 -13.29
C TRP A 404 22.95 -0.43 -13.75
N ARG A 405 23.78 0.16 -14.62
CA ARG A 405 23.56 1.49 -15.21
C ARG A 405 22.32 1.55 -16.11
N VAL A 406 21.88 0.42 -16.63
CA VAL A 406 20.66 0.30 -17.44
C VAL A 406 19.59 -0.35 -16.57
N PRO A 407 18.39 0.26 -16.43
CA PRO A 407 17.29 -0.36 -15.69
C PRO A 407 16.98 -1.77 -16.22
N ASP A 408 16.95 -2.75 -15.33
CA ASP A 408 16.53 -4.12 -15.62
C ASP A 408 15.24 -4.44 -14.84
N PRO A 409 14.06 -4.35 -15.48
CA PRO A 409 12.79 -4.70 -14.86
C PRO A 409 12.66 -6.19 -14.51
N GLY A 410 13.54 -7.05 -15.05
CA GLY A 410 13.58 -8.47 -14.77
C GLY A 410 14.51 -8.84 -13.62
N PHE A 411 15.20 -7.88 -13.01
CA PHE A 411 16.16 -8.14 -11.95
C PHE A 411 15.52 -8.81 -10.74
N ALA A 412 16.17 -9.87 -10.26
CA ALA A 412 15.88 -10.50 -8.98
C ALA A 412 17.20 -10.76 -8.26
N HIS A 413 17.24 -10.48 -6.96
CA HIS A 413 18.41 -10.80 -6.16
C HIS A 413 18.64 -12.32 -6.16
N SER A 414 19.85 -12.73 -6.56
CA SER A 414 20.30 -14.11 -6.44
C SER A 414 20.89 -14.34 -5.05
N TRP A 415 20.22 -15.16 -4.24
CA TRP A 415 20.71 -15.55 -2.92
C TRP A 415 20.12 -16.90 -2.50
N ASP A 416 20.82 -17.58 -1.59
CA ASP A 416 20.38 -18.84 -1.00
C ASP A 416 20.19 -18.67 0.51
N ARG A 417 18.96 -18.86 0.99
CA ARG A 417 18.66 -18.80 2.42
C ARG A 417 19.43 -19.85 3.22
N ALA A 418 19.69 -21.02 2.65
CA ALA A 418 20.44 -22.08 3.33
C ALA A 418 21.88 -21.65 3.63
N ALA A 419 22.46 -20.78 2.80
CA ALA A 419 23.80 -20.24 3.00
C ALA A 419 23.91 -19.32 4.23
N TYR A 420 22.79 -18.89 4.84
CA TYR A 420 22.77 -18.04 6.04
C TYR A 420 22.29 -18.80 7.29
N ALA A 421 22.06 -20.12 7.22
CA ALA A 421 21.39 -20.86 8.29
C ALA A 421 22.12 -20.80 9.64
N ASP A 422 23.44 -20.76 9.61
CA ASP A 422 24.36 -20.67 10.76
C ASP A 422 24.40 -19.27 11.40
N ILE A 423 24.12 -18.20 10.64
CA ILE A 423 24.18 -16.81 11.13
C ILE A 423 22.81 -16.13 11.24
N SER A 424 21.73 -16.79 10.84
CA SER A 424 20.39 -16.20 10.86
C SER A 424 19.87 -15.93 12.27
N GLY A 425 20.15 -16.84 13.22
CA GLY A 425 19.54 -16.86 14.55
C GLY A 425 18.08 -17.34 14.54
N SER A 426 17.57 -17.79 15.69
CA SER A 426 16.14 -18.09 15.87
C SER A 426 15.37 -16.79 16.17
N PRO A 427 14.18 -16.58 15.59
CA PRO A 427 13.35 -15.45 15.99
C PRO A 427 13.05 -15.56 17.49
N GLY A 428 13.37 -14.50 18.24
CA GLY A 428 12.99 -14.40 19.66
C GLY A 428 11.48 -14.51 19.85
N PRO A 429 11.00 -14.83 21.08
CA PRO A 429 9.57 -14.86 21.35
C PRO A 429 8.93 -13.50 21.04
N ALA A 430 7.84 -13.54 20.26
CA ALA A 430 7.11 -12.38 19.76
C ALA A 430 6.36 -11.60 20.85
#